data_AF-A0A847B7L9-F1
#
_entry.id   AF-A0A847B7L9-F1
#
_cell.length_a   1.000
_cell.length_b   1.000
_cell.length_c   1.000
_cell.angle_alpha   90.00
_cell.angle_beta   90.00
_cell.angle_gamma   90.00
#
_symmetry.space_group_name_H-M   'P 1'
#
loop_
_entity.id
_entity.type
_entity.pdbx_description
1 polymer ?
#
loop_
_entity_poly.entity_id
_entity_poly.type
_entity_poly.pdbx_seq_one_letter_code
_entity_poly.pdbx_strand_id
1 'polypeptide(L)'
;TGNLCPRGIAYARAEVTNPVRTITSTVRVKNRQGKLLSIKTSTPAPKEKMFAIIEELNRLQVLAPIKIGDVVLRNILGLNVDIIATKNID
;
A
#
# COMPACT_ATOMS: atom_id res chain seq x y z
N THR A 1 25.67 18.84 -16.59
CA THR A 1 24.25 19.25 -16.49
C THR A 1 23.37 18.04 -16.75
N GLY A 2 22.82 17.42 -15.72
CA GLY A 2 22.02 16.20 -15.86
C GLY A 2 20.58 16.45 -15.45
N ASN A 3 19.68 16.67 -16.42
CA ASN A 3 18.22 16.80 -16.19
C ASN A 3 17.38 16.61 -17.48
N LEU A 4 17.91 15.93 -18.51
CA LEU A 4 17.24 15.80 -19.83
C LEU A 4 16.21 14.66 -19.89
N CYS A 5 15.94 13.94 -18.80
CA CYS A 5 14.95 12.87 -18.81
C CYS A 5 13.54 13.45 -18.67
N PRO A 6 12.63 13.24 -19.65
CA PRO A 6 11.25 13.71 -19.56
C PRO A 6 10.51 13.18 -18.32
N ARG A 7 10.89 11.97 -17.86
CA ARG A 7 10.37 11.36 -16.63
C ARG A 7 10.75 12.17 -15.38
N GLY A 8 11.91 12.82 -15.38
CA GLY A 8 12.40 13.64 -14.28
C GLY A 8 11.58 14.92 -14.10
N ILE A 9 11.15 15.56 -15.20
CA ILE A 9 10.28 16.74 -15.14
C ILE A 9 8.88 16.37 -14.64
N ALA A 10 8.31 15.28 -15.15
CA ALA A 10 7.01 14.79 -14.70
C ALA A 10 7.05 14.39 -13.21
N TYR A 11 8.11 13.70 -12.79
CA TYR A 11 8.35 13.34 -11.39
C TYR A 11 8.52 14.58 -10.50
N ALA A 12 9.35 15.54 -10.90
CA ALA A 12 9.60 16.76 -10.13
C ALA A 12 8.32 17.60 -9.97
N ARG A 13 7.48 17.69 -11.01
CA ARG A 13 6.17 18.34 -10.91
C ARG A 13 5.24 17.60 -9.95
N ALA A 14 5.14 16.27 -10.07
CA ALA A 14 4.29 15.46 -9.20
C ALA A 14 4.73 15.49 -7.72
N GLU A 15 6.03 15.46 -7.44
CA GLU A 15 6.55 15.51 -6.06
C GLU A 15 6.25 16.84 -5.37
N VAL A 16 6.21 17.94 -6.14
CA VAL A 16 5.93 19.30 -5.62
C VAL A 16 4.43 19.57 -5.52
N THR A 17 3.59 18.96 -6.36
CA THR A 17 2.13 19.24 -6.38
C THR A 17 1.28 18.21 -5.63
N ASN A 18 1.61 16.92 -5.71
CA ASN A 18 0.92 15.83 -5.01
C ASN A 18 1.85 14.62 -4.88
N PRO A 19 2.74 14.60 -3.87
CA PRO A 19 3.68 13.51 -3.70
C PRO A 19 2.95 12.23 -3.35
N VAL A 20 2.99 11.25 -4.26
CA VAL A 20 2.40 9.92 -4.07
C VAL A 20 3.47 8.90 -3.73
N ARG A 21 3.14 7.90 -2.91
CA ARG A 21 4.06 6.82 -2.52
C ARG A 21 3.34 5.49 -2.50
N THR A 22 4.02 4.44 -2.93
CA THR A 22 3.57 3.07 -2.66
C THR A 22 3.74 2.81 -1.17
N ILE A 23 2.63 2.72 -0.45
CA ILE A 23 2.63 2.40 0.98
C ILE A 23 2.76 0.89 1.14
N THR A 24 3.74 0.47 1.95
CA THR A 24 3.97 -0.91 2.38
C THR A 24 3.80 -1.00 3.89
N SER A 25 3.10 -2.02 4.38
CA SER A 25 2.84 -2.22 5.80
C SER A 25 2.58 -3.70 6.09
N THR A 26 2.20 -4.02 7.32
CA THR A 26 1.84 -5.38 7.75
C THR A 26 0.49 -5.41 8.45
N VAL A 27 -0.28 -6.47 8.21
CA VAL A 27 -1.59 -6.69 8.86
C VAL A 27 -1.62 -8.03 9.59
N ARG A 28 -2.41 -8.12 10.66
CA ARG A 28 -2.44 -9.32 11.52
C ARG A 28 -3.25 -10.44 10.87
N VAL A 29 -2.72 -11.66 10.93
CA VAL A 29 -3.43 -12.88 10.50
C VAL A 29 -4.12 -13.51 11.71
N LYS A 30 -5.45 -13.49 11.74
CA LYS A 30 -6.24 -13.86 12.92
C LYS A 30 -6.16 -15.34 13.26
N ASN A 31 -6.10 -16.23 12.26
CA ASN A 31 -6.05 -17.69 12.44
C ASN A 31 -4.63 -18.27 12.45
N ARG A 32 -3.59 -17.44 12.57
CA ARG A 32 -2.19 -17.85 12.65
C ARG A 32 -1.48 -17.04 13.72
N GLN A 33 -1.25 -17.65 14.87
CA GLN A 33 -0.66 -16.98 16.03
C GLN A 33 0.70 -16.37 15.68
N GLY A 34 0.88 -15.09 15.98
CA GLY A 34 2.13 -14.36 15.75
C GLY A 34 2.48 -14.10 14.29
N LYS A 35 1.61 -14.41 13.32
CA LYS A 35 1.88 -14.12 11.89
C LYS A 35 1.33 -12.77 11.48
N LEU A 36 2.19 -12.03 10.78
CA LEU A 36 1.86 -10.80 10.10
C LEU A 36 1.99 -11.01 8.59
N LEU A 37 1.00 -10.52 7.84
CA LEU A 37 1.01 -10.50 6.39
C LEU A 37 1.64 -9.20 5.90
N SER A 38 2.65 -9.31 5.05
CA SER A 38 3.22 -8.17 4.33
C SER A 38 2.25 -7.72 3.23
N ILE A 39 1.90 -6.44 3.20
CA ILE A 39 0.99 -5.86 2.22
C ILE A 39 1.56 -4.60 1.57
N LYS A 40 1.02 -4.25 0.40
CA LYS A 40 1.29 -2.99 -0.28
C LYS A 40 0.02 -2.42 -0.90
N THR A 41 0.03 -1.14 -1.18
CA THR A 41 -0.99 -0.49 -2.02
C THR A 41 -0.85 -0.92 -3.49
N SER A 42 -1.96 -1.06 -4.20
CA SER A 42 -2.01 -1.43 -5.62
C SER A 42 -1.43 -0.35 -6.52
N THR A 43 -1.68 0.91 -6.16
CA THR A 43 -1.17 2.12 -6.81
C THR A 43 -0.62 3.09 -5.77
N PRO A 44 0.27 4.02 -6.14
CA PRO A 44 0.77 5.03 -5.21
C PRO A 44 -0.38 5.86 -4.61
N ALA A 45 -0.38 6.03 -3.30
CA ALA A 45 -1.35 6.84 -2.57
C ALA A 45 -0.75 8.21 -2.18
N PRO A 46 -1.56 9.27 -2.04
CA PRO A 46 -1.09 10.58 -1.59
C PRO A 46 -0.42 10.50 -0.22
N LYS A 47 0.74 11.16 -0.05
CA LYS A 47 1.51 11.17 1.20
C LYS A 47 0.66 11.62 2.41
N GLU A 48 -0.19 12.62 2.20
CA GLU A 48 -1.11 13.16 3.21
C GLU A 48 -2.10 12.11 3.76
N LYS A 49 -2.46 11.10 2.96
CA LYS A 49 -3.37 10.02 3.37
C LYS A 49 -2.65 8.84 4.01
N MET A 50 -1.31 8.87 4.08
CA MET A 50 -0.51 7.76 4.59
C MET A 50 -0.89 7.38 6.02
N PHE A 51 -1.05 8.36 6.92
CA PHE A 51 -1.42 8.09 8.31
C PHE A 51 -2.81 7.47 8.43
N ALA A 52 -3.80 8.01 7.71
CA ALA A 52 -5.16 7.46 7.69
C ALA A 52 -5.18 6.03 7.15
N ILE A 53 -4.39 5.73 6.11
CA ILE A 53 -4.23 4.37 5.56
C ILE A 53 -3.65 3.44 6.62
N ILE A 54 -2.61 3.86 7.36
CA ILE A 54 -2.00 3.06 8.42
C ILE A 54 -2.99 2.77 9.55
N GLU A 55 -3.78 3.76 9.96
CA GLU A 55 -4.81 3.57 10.99
C GLU A 55 -5.85 2.52 10.60
N GLU A 56 -6.33 2.56 9.35
CA GLU A 56 -7.26 1.54 8.83
C GLU A 56 -6.60 0.16 8.73
N LEU A 57 -5.34 0.09 8.29
CA LEU A 57 -4.59 -1.17 8.24
C LEU A 57 -4.35 -1.78 9.63
N ASN A 58 -4.17 -0.96 10.67
CA ASN A 58 -4.01 -1.44 12.03
C ASN A 58 -5.28 -2.12 12.59
N ARG A 59 -6.45 -1.73 12.07
CA ARG A 59 -7.75 -2.33 12.42
C ARG A 59 -8.06 -3.56 11.57
N LEU A 60 -7.42 -3.69 10.41
CA LEU A 60 -7.64 -4.80 9.49
C LEU A 60 -7.06 -6.12 10.04
N GLN A 61 -7.87 -7.17 9.98
CA GLN A 61 -7.46 -8.53 10.28
C GLN A 61 -7.80 -9.43 9.10
N VAL A 62 -6.86 -10.29 8.71
CA VAL A 62 -7.02 -11.20 7.58
C VAL A 62 -6.96 -12.67 8.05
N LEU A 63 -7.45 -13.58 7.22
CA LEU A 63 -7.45 -15.02 7.50
C LEU A 63 -6.63 -15.74 6.42
N ALA A 64 -5.75 -16.63 6.84
CA ALA A 64 -5.07 -17.58 5.94
C ALA A 64 -6.07 -18.63 5.41
N PRO A 65 -5.88 -19.19 4.19
CA PRO A 65 -4.73 -19.00 3.31
C PRO A 65 -4.80 -17.70 2.49
N ILE A 66 -3.64 -17.06 2.28
CA ILE A 66 -3.47 -15.84 1.49
C ILE A 66 -2.27 -16.01 0.57
N LYS A 67 -2.44 -15.66 -0.70
CA LYS A 67 -1.39 -15.72 -1.72
C LYS A 67 -0.92 -14.34 -2.12
N ILE A 68 0.30 -14.26 -2.63
CA ILE A 68 0.84 -13.05 -3.26
C ILE A 68 -0.10 -12.63 -4.40
N GLY A 69 -0.46 -11.35 -4.41
CA GLY A 69 -1.39 -10.78 -5.39
C GLY A 69 -2.84 -10.75 -4.92
N ASP A 70 -3.18 -11.43 -3.82
CA ASP A 70 -4.54 -11.36 -3.27
C ASP A 70 -4.85 -9.95 -2.75
N VAL A 71 -6.05 -9.47 -3.08
CA VAL A 71 -6.55 -8.19 -2.57
C VAL A 71 -7.21 -8.44 -1.22
N VAL A 72 -6.60 -7.92 -0.15
CA VAL A 72 -7.08 -8.09 1.22
C VAL A 72 -8.03 -6.98 1.67
N LEU A 73 -7.99 -5.83 1.00
CA LEU A 73 -8.95 -4.74 1.18
C LEU A 73 -9.07 -3.95 -0.12
N ARG A 74 -10.30 -3.73 -0.60
CA ARG A 74 -10.56 -2.92 -1.80
C ARG A 74 -10.88 -1.49 -1.43
N ASN A 75 -10.48 -0.56 -2.30
CA ASN A 75 -10.85 0.85 -2.24
C ASN A 75 -10.66 1.48 -0.85
N ILE A 76 -9.44 1.40 -0.31
CA ILE A 76 -9.12 1.92 1.02
C ILE A 76 -9.44 3.42 1.09
N LEU A 77 -10.24 3.80 2.10
CA LEU A 77 -10.68 5.18 2.34
C LEU A 77 -11.37 5.86 1.14
N GLY A 78 -11.91 5.10 0.18
CA GLY A 78 -12.53 5.66 -1.02
C GLY A 78 -11.52 6.22 -2.03
N LEU A 79 -10.23 5.89 -1.92
CA LEU A 79 -9.15 6.46 -2.75
C LEU A 79 -8.96 5.75 -4.10
N ASN A 80 -9.76 4.74 -4.41
CA ASN A 80 -9.54 3.84 -5.56
C ASN A 80 -8.17 3.13 -5.52
N VAL A 81 -7.69 2.86 -4.30
CA VAL A 81 -6.45 2.13 -4.04
C VAL A 81 -6.79 0.85 -3.30
N ASP A 82 -6.26 -0.28 -3.75
CA ASP A 82 -6.45 -1.58 -3.10
C ASP A 82 -5.24 -1.93 -2.26
N ILE A 83 -5.42 -2.82 -1.29
CA ILE A 83 -4.36 -3.40 -0.48
C ILE A 83 -4.12 -4.83 -0.92
N ILE A 84 -2.90 -5.11 -1.34
CA ILE A 84 -2.48 -6.37 -1.96
C ILE A 84 -1.47 -7.09 -1.07
N ALA A 85 -1.64 -8.39 -0.91
CA ALA A 85 -0.70 -9.28 -0.26
C ALA A 85 0.61 -9.42 -1.06
N THR A 86 1.73 -9.31 -0.36
CA THR A 86 3.08 -9.47 -0.94
C THR A 86 3.82 -10.68 -0.39
N LYS A 87 3.15 -11.50 0.42
CA LYS A 87 3.69 -12.72 1.01
C LYS A 87 2.62 -13.80 1.06
N ASN A 88 3.00 -15.05 0.81
CA ASN A 88 2.12 -16.20 1.03
C ASN A 88 2.05 -16.53 2.53
N ILE A 89 0.84 -16.80 3.01
CA ILE A 89 0.61 -17.34 4.35
C ILE A 89 -0.43 -18.45 4.21
N ASP A 90 -0.01 -19.67 4.49
CA ASP A 90 -0.87 -20.85 4.49
C ASP A 90 -1.61 -21.02 5.82
#